data_AF-A0A7C7TK58-F1
#
_entry.id   AF-A0A7C7TK58-F1
#
_cell.length_a   1.000
_cell.length_b   1.000
_cell.length_c   1.000
_cell.angle_alpha   90.00
_cell.angle_beta   90.00
_cell.angle_gamma   90.00
#
_symmetry.space_group_name_H-M   'P 1'
#
loop_
_entity.id
_entity.type
_entity.pdbx_description
1 polymer ?
#
loop_
_entity_poly.entity_id
_entity_poly.type
_entity_poly.pdbx_seq_one_letter_code
_entity_poly.pdbx_strand_id
1 'polypeptide(L)'
;MSLLERFRWFAARDQWLLFLHETRFLNPLVAEQFTKLEVSGLLDDPSIRALVETGLAALSPELPAGVYFPAPISRIQASGTALTVETVLQFHYAFIQVDAQQRWSLRGHSIVGRVLQLFQENLGYEPEIQRYFVEYWTEGRWDKCYLACELTPMLALNINLEADPLEVQLVNGKSDAVISDTLRLDAHENCLVHTAQHGDVLLADAPRYQLLQHYHEDENCLKLGNRRFVLEMG
;
A
#
# COMPACT_ATOMS: atom_id res chain seq x y z
N MET A 1 12.16 17.85 16.84
CA MET A 1 11.61 16.64 16.20
C MET A 1 12.52 16.31 15.03
N SER A 2 12.98 15.07 14.92
CA SER A 2 13.78 14.62 13.79
C SER A 2 12.96 14.62 12.50
N LEU A 3 13.63 14.58 11.35
CA LEU A 3 12.96 14.52 10.05
C LEU A 3 12.15 13.22 9.90
N LEU A 4 12.68 12.09 10.39
CA LEU A 4 11.96 10.81 10.39
C LEU A 4 10.69 10.85 11.25
N GLU A 5 10.76 11.46 12.43
CA GLU A 5 9.58 11.71 13.26
C GLU A 5 8.55 12.61 12.56
N ARG A 6 9.02 13.60 11.78
CA ARG A 6 8.14 14.45 10.96
C ARG A 6 7.43 13.64 9.87
N PHE A 7 8.12 12.73 9.20
CA PHE A 7 7.50 11.84 8.22
C PHE A 7 6.45 10.93 8.86
N ARG A 8 6.73 10.36 10.03
CA ARG A 8 5.75 9.57 10.80
C ARG A 8 4.55 10.41 11.21
N TRP A 9 4.77 11.66 11.59
CA TRP A 9 3.71 12.60 11.95
C TRP A 9 2.76 12.90 10.77
N PHE A 10 3.28 13.04 9.55
CA PHE A 10 2.46 13.17 8.34
C PHE A 10 1.72 11.87 8.02
N ALA A 11 2.41 10.72 8.07
CA ALA A 11 1.79 9.41 7.79
C ALA A 11 0.64 9.08 8.75
N ALA A 12 0.75 9.46 10.03
CA ALA A 12 -0.32 9.32 11.03
C ALA A 12 -1.58 10.16 10.70
N ARG A 13 -1.52 11.04 9.71
CA ARG A 13 -2.63 11.85 9.18
C ARG A 13 -3.01 11.44 7.76
N ASP A 14 -2.58 10.27 7.31
CA ASP A 14 -2.75 9.80 5.94
C ASP A 14 -2.17 10.73 4.87
N GLN A 15 -1.15 11.51 5.24
CA GLN A 15 -0.41 12.39 4.33
C GLN A 15 0.96 11.77 4.10
N TRP A 16 1.19 11.19 2.93
CA TRP A 16 2.42 10.46 2.63
C TRP A 16 3.34 11.31 1.77
N LEU A 17 4.61 11.42 2.17
CA LEU A 17 5.58 12.20 1.42
C LEU A 17 6.43 11.25 0.56
N LEU A 18 6.39 11.44 -0.75
CA LEU A 18 7.23 10.70 -1.69
C LEU A 18 8.25 11.61 -2.37
N PHE A 19 9.44 11.08 -2.57
CA PHE A 19 10.58 11.78 -3.15
C PHE A 19 11.01 11.08 -4.42
N LEU A 20 11.05 11.83 -5.53
CA LEU A 20 11.57 11.29 -6.78
C LEU A 20 13.10 11.19 -6.68
N HIS A 21 13.60 9.96 -6.65
CA HIS A 21 15.03 9.64 -6.74
C HIS A 21 15.29 8.96 -8.07
N GLU A 22 16.10 9.59 -8.92
CA GLU A 22 16.30 9.19 -10.32
C GLU A 22 14.96 9.04 -11.06
N THR A 23 14.50 7.81 -11.26
CA THR A 23 13.26 7.49 -12.00
C THR A 23 12.17 6.90 -11.12
N ARG A 24 12.35 6.80 -9.79
CA ARG A 24 11.40 6.15 -8.88
C ARG A 24 11.01 7.03 -7.69
N PHE A 25 9.76 6.93 -7.27
CA PHE A 25 9.30 7.58 -6.04
C PHE A 25 9.59 6.72 -4.82
N LEU A 26 10.32 7.31 -3.88
CA LEU A 26 10.77 6.67 -2.64
C LEU A 26 10.01 7.28 -1.44
N ASN A 27 9.63 6.42 -0.49
CA ASN A 27 9.04 6.77 0.78
C ASN A 27 10.12 6.76 1.88
N PRO A 28 10.34 7.87 2.60
CA PRO A 28 11.37 7.94 3.63
C PRO A 28 11.04 7.12 4.90
N LEU A 29 9.87 6.51 4.98
CA LEU A 29 9.51 5.60 6.08
C LEU A 29 9.89 4.15 5.82
N VAL A 30 10.37 3.81 4.62
CA VAL A 30 10.94 2.50 4.29
C VAL A 30 12.45 2.58 4.39
N ALA A 31 13.09 1.74 5.22
CA ALA A 31 14.48 1.87 5.62
C ALA A 31 15.46 1.90 4.43
N GLU A 32 15.32 0.96 3.50
CA GLU A 32 16.18 0.91 2.30
C GLU A 32 16.01 2.18 1.43
N GLN A 33 14.79 2.69 1.35
CA GLN A 33 14.46 3.88 0.57
C GLN A 33 14.95 5.16 1.28
N PHE A 34 14.88 5.21 2.61
CA PHE A 34 15.45 6.28 3.42
C PHE A 34 16.96 6.40 3.20
N THR A 35 17.70 5.28 3.27
CA THR A 35 19.15 5.29 3.02
C THR A 35 19.49 5.84 1.63
N LYS A 36 18.73 5.48 0.59
CA LYS A 36 18.93 6.05 -0.76
C LYS A 36 18.69 7.55 -0.79
N LEU A 37 17.61 8.01 -0.14
CA LEU A 37 17.28 9.43 -0.07
C LEU A 37 18.31 10.24 0.71
N GLU A 38 18.84 9.69 1.81
CA GLU A 38 19.90 10.30 2.61
C GLU A 38 21.20 10.44 1.80
N VAL A 39 21.66 9.34 1.16
CA VAL A 39 22.88 9.35 0.33
C VAL A 39 22.77 10.31 -0.86
N SER A 40 21.57 10.49 -1.41
CA SER A 40 21.34 11.44 -2.52
C SER A 40 21.41 12.91 -2.11
N GLY A 41 21.38 13.22 -0.81
CA GLY A 41 21.31 14.59 -0.28
C GLY A 41 19.92 15.24 -0.41
N LEU A 42 18.90 14.56 -0.95
CA LEU A 42 17.55 15.10 -1.09
C LEU A 42 16.92 15.48 0.26
N LEU A 43 17.22 14.74 1.32
CA LEU A 43 16.70 15.01 2.67
C LEU A 43 17.45 16.14 3.39
N ASP A 44 18.66 16.46 2.94
CA ASP A 44 19.50 17.53 3.50
C ASP A 44 19.32 18.87 2.78
N ASP A 45 18.60 18.90 1.65
CA ASP A 45 18.27 20.15 0.95
C ASP A 45 17.52 21.11 1.89
N PRO A 46 18.07 22.31 2.17
CA PRO A 46 17.48 23.24 3.14
C PRO A 46 16.05 23.67 2.79
N SER A 47 15.73 23.76 1.50
CA SER A 47 14.42 24.19 1.02
C SER A 47 13.38 23.09 1.22
N ILE A 48 13.72 21.85 0.90
CA ILE A 48 12.89 20.67 1.17
C ILE A 48 12.68 20.52 2.67
N ARG A 49 13.75 20.64 3.47
CA ARG A 49 13.68 20.47 4.91
C ARG A 49 12.80 21.54 5.55
N ALA A 50 13.00 22.81 5.22
CA ALA A 50 12.15 23.91 5.71
C ALA A 50 10.68 23.71 5.31
N LEU A 51 10.42 23.30 4.07
CA LEU A 51 9.08 22.99 3.59
C LEU A 51 8.43 21.87 4.42
N VAL A 52 9.10 20.74 4.64
CA VAL A 52 8.54 19.59 5.37
C VAL A 52 8.37 19.92 6.86
N GLU A 53 9.35 20.55 7.50
CA GLU A 53 9.34 20.80 8.94
C GLU A 53 8.36 21.90 9.36
N THR A 54 8.17 22.91 8.51
CA THR A 54 7.37 24.11 8.83
C THR A 54 6.23 24.36 7.86
N GLY A 55 6.51 24.45 6.55
CA GLY A 55 5.53 24.84 5.53
C GLY A 55 4.35 23.86 5.42
N LEU A 56 4.61 22.63 4.98
CA LEU A 56 3.60 21.58 4.89
C LEU A 56 3.04 21.22 6.27
N ALA A 57 3.85 21.28 7.32
CA ALA A 57 3.38 20.99 8.67
C ALA A 57 2.32 22.00 9.14
N ALA A 58 2.46 23.28 8.78
CA ALA A 58 1.47 24.31 9.10
C ALA A 58 0.16 24.13 8.30
N LEU A 59 0.25 23.71 7.04
CA LEU A 59 -0.91 23.50 6.17
C LEU A 59 -1.60 22.14 6.39
N SER A 60 -0.91 21.17 6.98
CA SER A 60 -1.37 19.80 7.19
C SER A 60 -2.80 19.65 7.73
N PRO A 61 -3.29 20.46 8.70
CA PRO A 61 -4.67 20.35 9.17
C PRO A 61 -5.74 20.59 8.09
N GLU A 62 -5.40 21.31 7.02
CA GLU A 62 -6.29 21.64 5.90
C GLU A 62 -6.04 20.75 4.67
N LEU A 63 -4.98 19.94 4.70
CA LEU A 63 -4.60 19.07 3.59
C LEU A 63 -5.36 17.74 3.65
N PRO A 64 -5.93 17.27 2.52
CA PRO A 64 -6.59 15.97 2.46
C PRO A 64 -5.60 14.82 2.64
N ALA A 65 -6.14 13.62 2.86
CA ALA A 65 -5.35 12.40 2.75
C ALA A 65 -4.80 12.21 1.32
N GLY A 66 -3.62 11.60 1.19
CA GLY A 66 -3.01 11.28 -0.08
C GLY A 66 -1.49 11.35 -0.06
N VAL A 67 -0.93 11.45 -1.26
CA VAL A 67 0.51 11.54 -1.50
C VAL A 67 0.87 12.98 -1.88
N TYR A 68 1.95 13.48 -1.30
CA TYR A 68 2.53 14.79 -1.57
C TYR A 68 3.99 14.65 -2.00
N PHE A 69 4.45 15.56 -2.85
CA PHE A 69 5.80 15.54 -3.41
C PHE A 69 6.58 16.79 -2.98
N PRO A 70 7.40 16.72 -1.91
CA PRO A 70 8.06 17.92 -1.36
C PRO A 70 9.01 18.62 -2.34
N ALA A 71 9.74 17.87 -3.17
CA ALA A 71 10.72 18.45 -4.10
C ALA A 71 10.10 19.41 -5.15
N PRO A 72 9.03 19.06 -5.88
CA PRO A 72 8.40 20.04 -6.77
C PRO A 72 7.71 21.20 -6.03
N ILE A 73 7.13 20.96 -4.84
CA ILE A 73 6.54 22.02 -4.02
C ILE A 73 7.60 23.05 -3.60
N SER A 74 8.78 22.60 -3.15
CA SER A 74 9.86 23.49 -2.72
C SER A 74 10.39 24.35 -3.87
N ARG A 75 10.44 23.80 -5.09
CA ARG A 75 10.83 24.56 -6.31
C ARG A 75 9.86 25.69 -6.63
N ILE A 76 8.56 25.48 -6.47
CA ILE A 76 7.56 26.52 -6.72
C ILE A 76 7.58 27.59 -5.62
N GLN A 77 7.82 27.19 -4.38
CA GLN A 77 8.07 28.16 -3.32
C GLN A 77 9.32 29.01 -3.62
N ALA A 78 10.39 28.37 -4.08
CA ALA A 78 11.64 29.05 -4.46
C ALA A 78 11.47 30.00 -5.67
N SER A 79 10.48 29.78 -6.54
CA SER A 79 10.15 30.70 -7.63
C SER A 79 9.36 31.94 -7.19
N GLY A 80 9.11 32.10 -5.88
CA GLY A 80 8.39 33.24 -5.31
C GLY A 80 6.88 33.03 -5.18
N THR A 81 6.38 31.83 -5.46
CA THR A 81 4.96 31.50 -5.25
C THR A 81 4.69 31.30 -3.77
N ALA A 82 3.63 31.95 -3.26
CA ALA A 82 3.21 31.78 -1.87
C ALA A 82 2.79 30.32 -1.61
N LEU A 83 3.21 29.76 -0.48
CA LEU A 83 2.81 28.41 -0.07
C LEU A 83 1.39 28.45 0.54
N THR A 84 0.40 28.07 -0.26
CA THR A 84 -1.01 27.92 0.16
C THR A 84 -1.50 26.48 -0.02
N VAL A 85 -2.65 26.14 0.58
CA VAL A 85 -3.32 24.85 0.34
C VAL A 85 -3.49 24.58 -1.15
N GLU A 86 -3.96 25.55 -1.95
CA GLU A 86 -4.17 25.33 -3.39
C GLU A 86 -2.87 25.02 -4.13
N THR A 87 -1.78 25.73 -3.80
CA THR A 87 -0.48 25.48 -4.44
C THR A 87 0.09 24.12 -4.10
N VAL A 88 -0.10 23.65 -2.87
CA VAL A 88 0.32 22.30 -2.44
C VAL A 88 -0.51 21.22 -3.13
N LEU A 89 -1.82 21.44 -3.29
CA LEU A 89 -2.73 20.49 -3.94
C LEU A 89 -2.44 20.26 -5.43
N GLN A 90 -1.67 21.15 -6.08
CA GLN A 90 -1.17 20.89 -7.44
C GLN A 90 -0.17 19.72 -7.48
N PHE A 91 0.45 19.40 -6.34
CA PHE A 91 1.41 18.30 -6.15
C PHE A 91 0.85 17.23 -5.22
N HIS A 92 -0.47 17.06 -5.22
CA HIS A 92 -1.18 16.06 -4.45
C HIS A 92 -1.77 14.98 -5.36
N TYR A 93 -1.62 13.73 -4.94
CA TYR A 93 -2.26 12.58 -5.54
C TYR A 93 -3.17 11.91 -4.51
N ALA A 94 -4.46 11.82 -4.83
CA ALA A 94 -5.42 11.08 -4.01
C ALA A 94 -5.11 9.58 -4.04
N PHE A 95 -5.42 8.88 -2.96
CA PHE A 95 -5.32 7.42 -2.97
C PHE A 95 -6.30 6.80 -3.95
N ILE A 96 -5.89 5.69 -4.54
CA ILE A 96 -6.80 4.76 -5.21
C ILE A 96 -7.62 4.07 -4.13
N GLN A 97 -8.95 4.15 -4.23
CA GLN A 97 -9.86 3.52 -3.28
C GLN A 97 -10.16 2.09 -3.72
N VAL A 98 -10.14 1.16 -2.77
CA VAL A 98 -10.63 -0.21 -2.95
C VAL A 98 -11.67 -0.47 -1.87
N ASP A 99 -12.93 -0.60 -2.28
CA ASP A 99 -14.04 -0.76 -1.35
C ASP A 99 -14.20 -2.22 -0.86
N ALA A 100 -15.13 -2.44 0.05
CA ALA A 100 -15.45 -3.77 0.60
C ALA A 100 -15.93 -4.81 -0.45
N GLN A 101 -16.24 -4.40 -1.68
CA GLN A 101 -16.57 -5.29 -2.80
C GLN A 101 -15.42 -5.43 -3.80
N GLN A 102 -14.20 -5.03 -3.42
CA GLN A 102 -13.03 -4.93 -4.30
C GLN A 102 -13.26 -4.09 -5.55
N ARG A 103 -14.12 -3.06 -5.51
CA ARG A 103 -14.25 -2.10 -6.61
C ARG A 103 -13.22 -1.00 -6.45
N TRP A 104 -12.52 -0.72 -7.54
CA TRP A 104 -11.43 0.25 -7.57
C TRP A 104 -11.95 1.58 -8.09
N SER A 105 -11.56 2.68 -7.46
CA SER A 105 -11.87 4.02 -7.96
C SER A 105 -10.78 5.04 -7.66
N LEU A 106 -10.70 6.08 -8.48
CA LEU A 106 -9.84 7.23 -8.24
C LEU A 106 -10.64 8.49 -8.52
N ARG A 107 -10.70 9.40 -7.53
CA ARG A 107 -11.44 10.68 -7.62
C ARG A 107 -12.91 10.49 -8.05
N GLY A 108 -13.56 9.45 -7.54
CA GLY A 108 -14.97 9.13 -7.84
C GLY A 108 -15.20 8.42 -9.18
N HIS A 109 -14.15 8.12 -9.95
CA HIS A 109 -14.25 7.39 -11.21
C HIS A 109 -13.82 5.94 -11.02
N SER A 110 -14.66 5.00 -11.46
CA SER A 110 -14.36 3.57 -11.41
C SER A 110 -13.18 3.20 -12.31
N ILE A 111 -12.31 2.33 -11.81
CA ILE A 111 -11.17 1.76 -12.53
C ILE A 111 -11.55 0.32 -12.88
N VAL A 112 -11.72 0.04 -14.17
CA VAL A 112 -12.22 -1.24 -14.67
C VAL A 112 -11.47 -1.69 -15.93
N GLY A 113 -11.71 -2.93 -16.35
CA GLY A 113 -11.16 -3.48 -17.59
C GLY A 113 -9.63 -3.45 -17.61
N ARG A 114 -9.05 -3.01 -18.74
CA ARG A 114 -7.60 -3.04 -18.96
C ARG A 114 -6.80 -2.19 -17.98
N VAL A 115 -7.38 -1.08 -17.50
CA VAL A 115 -6.68 -0.21 -16.52
C VAL A 115 -6.60 -0.92 -15.17
N LEU A 116 -7.70 -1.57 -14.73
CA LEU A 116 -7.69 -2.37 -13.51
C LEU A 116 -6.69 -3.53 -13.61
N GLN A 117 -6.67 -4.24 -14.74
CA GLN A 117 -5.70 -5.31 -14.97
C GLN A 117 -4.26 -4.80 -14.84
N LEU A 118 -3.93 -3.68 -15.50
CA LEU A 118 -2.61 -3.05 -15.39
C LEU A 118 -2.28 -2.74 -13.91
N PHE A 119 -3.24 -2.21 -13.17
CA PHE A 119 -3.03 -1.86 -11.76
C PHE A 119 -2.81 -3.08 -10.88
N GLN A 120 -3.55 -4.16 -11.12
CA GLN A 120 -3.39 -5.42 -10.41
C GLN A 120 -2.04 -6.09 -10.71
N GLU A 121 -1.61 -6.10 -11.97
CA GLU A 121 -0.30 -6.61 -12.40
C GLU A 121 0.87 -5.85 -11.76
N ASN A 122 0.65 -4.57 -11.45
CA ASN A 122 1.65 -3.66 -10.86
C ASN A 122 1.41 -3.37 -9.38
N LEU A 123 0.57 -4.18 -8.72
CA LEU A 123 0.26 -4.05 -7.30
C LEU A 123 1.44 -4.54 -6.45
N GLY A 124 1.89 -3.69 -5.54
CA GLY A 124 2.92 -3.99 -4.55
C GLY A 124 2.45 -3.71 -3.13
N TYR A 125 3.30 -4.06 -2.18
CA TYR A 125 3.08 -3.85 -0.75
C TYR A 125 4.39 -3.41 -0.08
N GLU A 126 4.31 -2.49 0.87
CA GLU A 126 5.44 -2.05 1.70
C GLU A 126 5.20 -2.50 3.14
N PRO A 127 5.83 -3.61 3.59
CA PRO A 127 5.57 -4.18 4.91
C PRO A 127 5.85 -3.23 6.08
N GLU A 128 6.90 -2.42 5.98
CA GLU A 128 7.33 -1.50 7.04
C GLU A 128 6.28 -0.43 7.38
N ILE A 129 5.45 -0.06 6.40
CA ILE A 129 4.40 0.94 6.55
C ILE A 129 2.99 0.38 6.33
N GLN A 130 2.89 -0.93 6.06
CA GLN A 130 1.66 -1.67 5.79
C GLN A 130 0.77 -1.02 4.72
N ARG A 131 1.36 -0.66 3.57
CA ARG A 131 0.63 0.00 2.48
C ARG A 131 0.73 -0.76 1.18
N TYR A 132 -0.42 -0.92 0.54
CA TYR A 132 -0.50 -1.30 -0.86
C TYR A 132 -0.25 -0.10 -1.77
N PHE A 133 0.39 -0.34 -2.90
CA PHE A 133 0.63 0.66 -3.93
C PHE A 133 0.50 0.04 -5.32
N VAL A 134 0.17 0.85 -6.32
CA VAL A 134 0.43 0.52 -7.73
C VAL A 134 1.67 1.31 -8.16
N GLU A 135 2.64 0.65 -8.78
CA GLU A 135 3.80 1.31 -9.39
C GLU A 135 3.93 0.93 -10.87
N TYR A 136 3.83 1.90 -11.78
CA TYR A 136 3.88 1.63 -13.22
C TYR A 136 4.72 2.66 -13.96
N TRP A 137 5.27 2.27 -15.11
CA TRP A 137 6.09 3.16 -15.93
C TRP A 137 5.22 4.12 -16.73
N THR A 138 5.53 5.42 -16.65
CA THR A 138 4.87 6.49 -17.39
C THR A 138 5.86 7.62 -17.65
N GLU A 139 5.87 8.15 -18.88
CA GLU A 139 6.62 9.37 -19.25
C GLU A 139 8.09 9.42 -18.76
N GLY A 140 8.80 8.27 -18.79
CA GLY A 140 10.22 8.21 -18.40
C GLY A 140 10.50 8.04 -16.91
N ARG A 141 9.48 7.76 -16.10
CA ARG A 141 9.62 7.43 -14.67
C ARG A 141 8.64 6.34 -14.23
N TRP A 142 8.89 5.73 -13.08
CA TRP A 142 7.93 4.92 -12.36
C TRP A 142 7.07 5.84 -11.49
N ASP A 143 5.79 5.90 -11.80
CA ASP A 143 4.80 6.57 -10.96
C ASP A 143 4.34 5.60 -9.87
N LYS A 144 3.97 6.14 -8.70
CA LYS A 144 3.60 5.34 -7.53
C LYS A 144 2.40 5.96 -6.83
N CYS A 145 1.33 5.19 -6.74
CA CYS A 145 0.08 5.60 -6.10
C CYS A 145 -0.24 4.65 -4.94
N TYR A 146 -0.44 5.20 -3.74
CA TYR A 146 -0.93 4.41 -2.61
C TYR A 146 -2.43 4.15 -2.69
N LEU A 147 -2.84 3.04 -2.08
CA LEU A 147 -4.24 2.66 -1.97
C LEU A 147 -4.78 2.96 -0.57
N ALA A 148 -6.08 3.26 -0.52
CA ALA A 148 -6.89 3.20 0.68
C ALA A 148 -7.89 2.06 0.50
N CYS A 149 -7.81 1.07 1.38
CA CYS A 149 -8.46 -0.23 1.20
C CYS A 149 -9.39 -0.50 2.37
N GLU A 150 -10.68 -0.70 2.10
CA GLU A 150 -11.60 -1.32 3.05
C GLU A 150 -11.39 -2.83 3.08
N LEU A 151 -11.16 -3.43 1.91
CA LEU A 151 -10.77 -4.82 1.73
C LEU A 151 -9.43 -4.88 1.00
N THR A 152 -8.59 -5.87 1.33
CA THR A 152 -7.29 -6.00 0.68
C THR A 152 -7.43 -6.03 -0.85
N PRO A 153 -6.59 -5.28 -1.58
CA PRO A 153 -6.55 -5.31 -3.04
C PRO A 153 -5.84 -6.57 -3.56
N MET A 154 -5.13 -7.29 -2.69
CA MET A 154 -4.36 -8.46 -3.04
C MET A 154 -5.25 -9.70 -3.03
N LEU A 155 -5.45 -10.28 -4.20
CA LEU A 155 -6.26 -11.48 -4.39
C LEU A 155 -5.37 -12.68 -4.70
N ALA A 156 -5.51 -13.77 -3.95
CA ALA A 156 -4.94 -15.06 -4.28
C ALA A 156 -5.87 -15.78 -5.27
N LEU A 157 -5.35 -16.02 -6.48
CA LEU A 157 -6.03 -16.74 -7.54
C LEU A 157 -5.87 -18.26 -7.39
N ASN A 158 -4.85 -18.71 -6.66
CA ASN A 158 -4.57 -20.11 -6.41
C ASN A 158 -3.88 -20.29 -5.05
N ILE A 159 -3.96 -21.50 -4.48
CA ILE A 159 -3.28 -21.91 -3.25
C ILE A 159 -2.67 -23.30 -3.43
N ASN A 160 -1.38 -23.44 -3.11
CA ASN A 160 -0.68 -24.72 -3.09
C ASN A 160 -0.73 -25.30 -1.68
N LEU A 161 -1.65 -26.23 -1.46
CA LEU A 161 -1.84 -26.90 -0.16
C LEU A 161 -0.72 -27.87 0.21
N GLU A 162 0.07 -28.31 -0.77
CA GLU A 162 1.17 -29.25 -0.57
C GLU A 162 2.51 -28.54 -0.25
N ALA A 163 2.55 -27.21 -0.37
CA ALA A 163 3.73 -26.42 -0.02
C ALA A 163 3.87 -26.26 1.50
N ASP A 164 5.11 -26.23 1.98
CA ASP A 164 5.44 -25.91 3.37
C ASP A 164 6.52 -24.80 3.45
N PRO A 165 6.15 -23.56 3.80
CA PRO A 165 4.81 -23.10 4.16
C PRO A 165 3.82 -23.10 2.97
N LEU A 166 2.51 -23.05 3.25
CA LEU A 166 1.47 -22.84 2.24
C LEU A 166 1.81 -21.65 1.34
N GLU A 167 1.63 -21.80 0.04
CA GLU A 167 1.95 -20.76 -0.94
C GLU A 167 0.69 -20.33 -1.69
N VAL A 168 0.51 -19.03 -1.86
CA VAL A 168 -0.57 -18.45 -2.67
C VAL A 168 -0.01 -17.80 -3.93
N GLN A 169 -0.73 -17.97 -5.05
CA GLN A 169 -0.45 -17.25 -6.28
C GLN A 169 -1.35 -16.02 -6.37
N LEU A 170 -0.75 -14.85 -6.46
CA LEU A 170 -1.40 -13.55 -6.35
C LEU A 170 -1.80 -12.98 -7.71
N VAL A 171 -2.75 -12.05 -7.70
CA VAL A 171 -3.27 -11.35 -8.89
C VAL A 171 -2.19 -10.57 -9.65
N ASN A 172 -1.12 -10.15 -8.98
CA ASN A 172 0.03 -9.50 -9.61
C ASN A 172 1.03 -10.49 -10.26
N GLY A 173 0.67 -11.77 -10.32
CA GLY A 173 1.50 -12.83 -10.91
C GLY A 173 2.62 -13.36 -10.01
N LYS A 174 2.76 -12.86 -8.77
CA LYS A 174 3.76 -13.33 -7.81
C LYS A 174 3.21 -14.47 -6.93
N SER A 175 4.13 -15.20 -6.31
CA SER A 175 3.81 -16.13 -5.22
C SER A 175 4.19 -15.52 -3.87
N ASP A 176 3.50 -15.94 -2.81
CA ASP A 176 3.88 -15.58 -1.45
C ASP A 176 3.52 -16.68 -0.45
N ALA A 177 4.30 -16.76 0.63
CA ALA A 177 4.12 -17.73 1.69
C ALA A 177 3.09 -17.22 2.71
N VAL A 178 2.11 -18.06 3.06
CA VAL A 178 1.20 -17.84 4.19
C VAL A 178 1.97 -18.11 5.49
N ILE A 179 2.10 -17.08 6.32
CA ILE A 179 2.90 -17.13 7.55
C ILE A 179 2.05 -17.22 8.83
N SER A 180 0.73 -17.07 8.69
CA SER A 180 -0.21 -17.21 9.81
C SER A 180 -0.91 -18.56 9.75
N ASP A 181 -1.01 -19.23 10.89
CA ASP A 181 -1.91 -20.37 11.07
C ASP A 181 -3.34 -19.92 11.41
N THR A 182 -3.71 -18.71 11.00
CA THR A 182 -5.05 -18.14 11.17
C THR A 182 -5.66 -17.84 9.82
N LEU A 183 -6.89 -18.33 9.64
CA LEU A 183 -7.75 -17.98 8.52
C LEU A 183 -8.84 -17.06 9.05
N ARG A 184 -8.97 -15.85 8.50
CA ARG A 184 -10.01 -14.89 8.89
C ARG A 184 -11.18 -14.97 7.92
N LEU A 185 -12.38 -15.21 8.43
CA LEU A 185 -13.62 -15.09 7.68
C LEU A 185 -14.37 -13.86 8.19
N ASP A 186 -14.59 -12.87 7.33
CA ASP A 186 -15.36 -11.69 7.71
C ASP A 186 -16.88 -11.93 7.63
N ALA A 187 -17.66 -10.94 8.07
CA ALA A 187 -19.13 -10.96 8.02
C ALA A 187 -19.72 -11.08 6.59
N HIS A 188 -18.92 -10.94 5.55
CA HIS A 188 -19.29 -11.12 4.14
C HIS A 188 -18.78 -12.45 3.57
N GLU A 189 -18.29 -13.36 4.42
CA GLU A 189 -17.69 -14.64 4.05
C GLU A 189 -16.42 -14.52 3.18
N ASN A 190 -15.77 -13.35 3.21
CA ASN A 190 -14.47 -13.17 2.60
C ASN A 190 -13.42 -13.88 3.44
N CYS A 191 -12.57 -14.65 2.77
CA CYS A 191 -11.60 -15.52 3.42
C CYS A 191 -10.19 -14.96 3.24
N LEU A 192 -9.57 -14.49 4.32
CA LEU A 192 -8.28 -13.80 4.29
C LEU A 192 -7.19 -14.60 4.99
N VAL A 193 -6.01 -14.58 4.39
CA VAL A 193 -4.75 -15.11 4.95
C VAL A 193 -3.72 -14.00 5.05
N HIS A 194 -2.77 -14.13 5.97
CA HIS A 194 -1.64 -13.20 6.08
C HIS A 194 -0.37 -13.81 5.49
N THR A 195 0.31 -13.06 4.63
CA THR A 195 1.49 -13.53 3.88
C THR A 195 2.75 -12.76 4.24
N ALA A 196 3.91 -13.34 3.91
CA ALA A 196 5.20 -12.80 4.31
C ALA A 196 5.52 -11.43 3.67
N GLN A 197 5.16 -11.23 2.41
CA GLN A 197 5.59 -10.08 1.60
C GLN A 197 4.45 -9.19 1.13
N HIS A 198 3.19 -9.62 1.25
CA HIS A 198 2.03 -8.90 0.71
C HIS A 198 0.90 -8.65 1.72
N GLY A 199 1.17 -8.84 3.02
CA GLY A 199 0.23 -8.53 4.09
C GLY A 199 -1.02 -9.41 4.03
N ASP A 200 -2.19 -8.81 4.19
CA ASP A 200 -3.46 -9.53 4.10
C ASP A 200 -3.81 -9.83 2.62
N VAL A 201 -4.19 -11.06 2.34
CA VAL A 201 -4.55 -11.53 0.99
C VAL A 201 -5.93 -12.16 1.04
N LEU A 202 -6.81 -11.73 0.15
CA LEU A 202 -8.14 -12.33 -0.03
C LEU A 202 -7.99 -13.59 -0.87
N LEU A 203 -8.55 -14.72 -0.44
CA LEU A 203 -8.68 -15.91 -1.27
C LEU A 203 -9.85 -15.73 -2.24
N ALA A 204 -9.59 -15.85 -3.54
CA ALA A 204 -10.65 -15.98 -4.54
C ALA A 204 -11.50 -17.24 -4.29
N ASP A 205 -12.65 -17.34 -4.95
CA ASP A 205 -13.60 -18.45 -4.72
C ASP A 205 -12.97 -19.85 -4.84
N ALA A 206 -12.22 -20.10 -5.90
CA ALA A 206 -11.60 -21.41 -6.12
C ALA A 206 -10.62 -21.81 -5.00
N PRO A 207 -9.57 -21.02 -4.67
CA PRO A 207 -8.67 -21.37 -3.56
C PRO A 207 -9.37 -21.33 -2.20
N ARG A 208 -10.39 -20.49 -1.99
CA ARG A 208 -11.21 -20.48 -0.78
C ARG A 208 -11.90 -21.82 -0.57
N TYR A 209 -12.64 -22.31 -1.58
CA TYR A 209 -13.35 -23.58 -1.46
C TYR A 209 -12.41 -24.78 -1.38
N GLN A 210 -11.27 -24.73 -2.08
CA GLN A 210 -10.24 -25.76 -1.96
C GLN A 210 -9.74 -25.86 -0.52
N LEU A 211 -9.50 -24.73 0.15
CA LEU A 211 -9.07 -24.70 1.54
C LEU A 211 -10.17 -25.21 2.49
N LEU A 212 -11.40 -24.73 2.33
CA LEU A 212 -12.54 -25.06 3.21
C LEU A 212 -12.95 -26.54 3.18
N GLN A 213 -12.56 -27.32 2.16
CA GLN A 213 -12.76 -28.77 2.15
C GLN A 213 -12.06 -29.50 3.31
N HIS A 214 -11.08 -28.84 3.94
CA HIS A 214 -10.32 -29.39 5.06
C HIS A 214 -10.83 -28.90 6.43
N TYR A 215 -12.03 -28.32 6.47
CA TYR A 215 -12.64 -27.78 7.68
C TYR A 215 -13.26 -28.87 8.55
N HIS A 216 -12.96 -28.83 9.84
CA HIS A 216 -13.51 -29.71 10.85
C HIS A 216 -14.41 -28.90 11.79
N GLU A 217 -15.72 -29.07 11.64
CA GLU A 217 -16.76 -28.33 12.36
C GLU A 217 -16.67 -28.50 13.88
N ASP A 218 -16.49 -29.73 14.36
CA ASP A 218 -16.40 -30.05 15.79
C ASP A 218 -15.24 -29.34 16.51
N GLU A 219 -14.20 -28.96 15.76
CA GLU A 219 -12.98 -28.38 16.28
C GLU A 219 -12.78 -26.91 15.86
N ASN A 220 -13.71 -26.36 15.06
CA ASN A 220 -13.65 -25.03 14.46
C ASN A 220 -12.26 -24.69 13.87
N CYS A 221 -11.70 -25.61 13.08
CA CYS A 221 -10.35 -25.47 12.52
C CYS A 221 -10.21 -26.16 11.16
N LEU A 222 -9.22 -25.72 10.38
CA LEU A 222 -8.77 -26.45 9.18
C LEU A 222 -7.59 -27.35 9.53
N LYS A 223 -7.57 -28.57 9.00
CA LYS A 223 -6.43 -29.49 9.15
C LYS A 223 -5.83 -29.83 7.79
N LEU A 224 -4.59 -29.41 7.57
CA LEU A 224 -3.83 -29.66 6.36
C LEU A 224 -2.58 -30.46 6.72
N GLY A 225 -2.62 -31.76 6.50
CA GLY A 225 -1.57 -32.67 6.98
C GLY A 225 -1.41 -32.56 8.50
N ASN A 226 -0.22 -32.14 8.95
CA ASN A 226 0.09 -31.92 10.37
C ASN A 226 -0.18 -30.48 10.85
N ARG A 227 -0.64 -29.59 9.97
CA ARG A 227 -0.91 -28.19 10.30
C ARG A 227 -2.36 -28.00 10.71
N ARG A 228 -2.57 -27.14 11.71
CA ARG A 228 -3.89 -26.74 12.18
C ARG A 228 -4.03 -25.23 12.01
N PHE A 229 -5.02 -24.80 11.24
CA PHE A 229 -5.36 -23.38 11.12
C PHE A 229 -6.60 -23.08 11.95
N VAL A 230 -6.54 -22.03 12.75
CA VAL A 230 -7.69 -21.52 13.50
C VAL A 230 -8.56 -20.69 12.55
N LEU A 231 -9.87 -20.93 12.60
CA LEU A 231 -10.84 -20.10 11.91
C LEU A 231 -11.28 -18.97 12.85
N GLU A 232 -10.95 -17.74 12.50
CA GLU A 232 -11.41 -16.53 13.21
C GLU A 232 -12.57 -15.91 12.45
N MET A 233 -13.70 -15.77 13.13
CA MET A 233 -14.89 -15.09 12.63
C MET A 233 -14.82 -13.62 13.03
N GLY A 234 -14.82 -12.72 12.03
CA GLY A 234 -14.82 -11.27 12.20
C GLY A 234 -16.21 -10.64 12.09
#